data_AF-A0A947TE78-F1
#
_entry.id   AF-A0A947TE78-F1
#
_cell.length_a   1.000
_cell.length_b   1.000
_cell.length_c   1.000
_cell.angle_alpha   90.00
_cell.angle_beta   90.00
_cell.angle_gamma   90.00
#
_symmetry.space_group_name_H-M   'P 1'
#
loop_
_entity.id
_entity.type
_entity.pdbx_description
1 polymer ?
#
loop_
_entity_poly.entity_id
_entity_poly.type
_entity_poly.pdbx_seq_one_letter_code
_entity_poly.pdbx_strand_id
1 'polypeptide(L)'
;MLVFIDDSGDPGFKFNKGSSKVFVIACVIFDDKLEAEKTAVAIKEFRRKIKFPDTMEFKFNKSSKKVRKGFLIKVSKYKFRIRAIVMQKEKIYGRELRRSK
;
A
#
# COMPACT_ATOMS: atom_id res chain seq x y z
N MET A 1 -1.10 7.01 -18.01
CA MET A 1 -0.45 6.60 -16.76
C MET A 1 -1.17 7.18 -15.54
N LEU A 2 -1.46 6.34 -14.55
CA LEU A 2 -2.03 6.69 -13.25
C LEU A 2 -1.19 6.02 -12.16
N VAL A 3 -0.81 6.75 -11.11
CA VAL A 3 0.06 6.26 -10.04
C VAL A 3 -0.62 6.46 -8.70
N PHE A 4 -0.75 5.39 -7.94
CA PHE A 4 -1.23 5.41 -6.56
C PHE A 4 -0.03 5.19 -5.63
N ILE A 5 0.13 6.06 -4.63
CA ILE A 5 1.25 6.05 -3.70
C ILE A 5 0.69 5.88 -2.29
N ASP A 6 1.31 5.01 -1.51
CA ASP A 6 1.01 4.82 -0.09
C ASP A 6 2.30 4.51 0.67
N ASP A 7 2.28 4.72 1.98
CA ASP A 7 3.44 4.54 2.84
C ASP A 7 3.21 3.56 3.99
N SER A 8 4.30 3.03 4.53
CA SER A 8 4.28 2.13 5.67
C SER A 8 5.43 2.40 6.63
N GLY A 9 5.09 2.46 7.92
CA GLY A 9 5.99 2.88 8.99
C GLY A 9 5.80 4.37 9.32
N ASP A 10 6.34 4.80 10.46
CA ASP A 10 6.35 6.22 10.83
C ASP A 10 7.60 6.94 10.28
N PRO A 11 7.55 8.26 10.09
CA PRO A 11 8.73 9.05 9.70
C PRO A 11 9.71 9.31 10.86
N GLY A 12 9.38 8.94 12.10
CA GLY A 12 10.18 9.24 13.28
C GLY A 12 11.46 8.40 13.39
N PHE A 13 12.46 8.88 14.13
CA PHE A 13 13.73 8.17 14.38
C PHE A 13 13.89 7.73 15.84
N LYS A 14 12.81 7.75 16.64
CA LYS A 14 12.85 7.36 18.05
C LYS A 14 12.73 5.83 18.18
N PHE A 15 13.73 5.10 17.70
CA PHE A 15 13.68 3.63 17.60
C PHE A 15 13.40 2.95 18.94
N ASN A 16 13.91 3.50 20.05
CA ASN A 16 13.67 2.97 21.40
C ASN A 16 12.32 3.39 22.01
N LYS A 17 11.52 4.18 21.30
CA LYS A 17 10.21 4.67 21.76
C LYS A 17 9.08 4.35 20.77
N GLY A 18 9.26 3.29 19.98
CA GLY A 18 8.22 2.77 19.09
C GLY A 18 8.29 3.24 17.63
N SER A 19 9.29 4.04 17.22
CA SER A 19 9.50 4.28 15.80
C SER A 19 9.93 3.00 15.09
N SER A 20 9.26 2.70 13.99
CA SER A 20 9.60 1.69 12.99
C SER A 20 11.05 1.84 12.58
N LYS A 21 11.74 0.74 12.24
CA LYS A 21 13.12 0.82 11.72
C LYS A 21 13.17 1.07 10.22
N VAL A 22 12.09 0.71 9.53
CA VAL A 22 11.96 0.80 8.09
C VAL A 22 10.79 1.73 7.79
N PHE A 23 10.98 2.58 6.79
CA PHE A 23 9.91 3.35 6.17
C PHE A 23 9.83 2.94 4.70
N VAL A 24 8.64 2.60 4.23
CA VAL A 24 8.42 2.13 2.86
C VAL A 24 7.50 3.10 2.16
N ILE A 25 7.86 3.51 0.95
CA ILE A 25 6.92 4.15 0.02
C ILE A 25 6.67 3.15 -1.10
N ALA A 26 5.41 2.81 -1.33
CA ALA A 26 5.01 1.88 -2.38
C ALA A 26 4.13 2.60 -3.41
N CYS A 27 4.34 2.27 -4.68
CA CYS A 27 3.60 2.78 -5.82
C CYS A 27 2.98 1.64 -6.61
N VAL A 28 1.69 1.78 -6.92
CA VAL A 28 1.00 0.98 -7.93
C VAL A 28 0.84 1.84 -9.18
N ILE A 29 1.45 1.42 -10.28
CA ILE A 29 1.57 2.18 -11.51
C ILE A 29 0.76 1.47 -12.60
N PHE A 30 -0.28 2.14 -13.07
CA PHE A 30 -1.05 1.74 -14.25
C PHE A 30 -0.59 2.57 -15.44
N ASP A 31 0.01 1.93 -16.44
CA ASP A 31 0.43 2.62 -17.67
C ASP A 31 -0.80 3.08 -18.47
N ASP A 32 -1.86 2.27 -18.47
CA ASP A 32 -3.19 2.53 -19.06
C ASP A 32 -4.24 2.86 -17.97
N LYS A 33 -5.01 3.94 -18.17
CA LYS A 33 -6.09 4.35 -17.26
C LYS A 33 -7.24 3.34 -17.26
N LEU A 34 -7.53 2.69 -18.39
CA LEU A 34 -8.60 1.72 -18.49
C LEU A 34 -8.33 0.47 -17.64
N GLU A 35 -7.05 0.05 -17.53
CA GLU A 35 -6.67 -1.04 -16.63
C GLU A 35 -6.89 -0.71 -15.15
N ALA A 36 -6.70 0.56 -14.76
CA ALA A 36 -7.01 1.02 -13.41
C ALA A 36 -8.52 0.95 -13.12
N GLU A 37 -9.36 1.38 -14.06
CA GLU A 37 -10.82 1.31 -13.96
C GLU A 37 -11.32 -0.13 -13.87
N LYS A 38 -10.82 -1.03 -14.74
CA LYS A 38 -11.13 -2.46 -14.70
C LYS A 38 -10.76 -3.07 -13.35
N THR A 39 -9.58 -2.74 -12.82
CA THR A 39 -9.13 -3.21 -11.50
C THR A 39 -10.05 -2.70 -10.39
N ALA A 40 -10.46 -1.44 -10.46
CA ALA A 40 -11.39 -0.86 -9.48
C ALA A 40 -12.77 -1.55 -9.50
N VAL A 41 -13.31 -1.85 -10.70
CA VAL A 41 -14.54 -2.64 -10.84
C VAL A 41 -14.37 -4.03 -10.22
N ALA A 42 -13.25 -4.70 -10.49
CA ALA A 42 -12.95 -6.02 -9.94
C ALA A 42 -12.92 -6.04 -8.39
N ILE A 43 -12.37 -4.98 -7.79
CA ILE A 43 -12.33 -4.80 -6.33
C ILE A 43 -13.74 -4.61 -5.78
N LYS A 44 -14.58 -3.80 -6.44
CA LYS A 44 -16.00 -3.59 -6.05
C LYS A 44 -16.80 -4.88 -6.14
N GLU A 45 -16.65 -5.65 -7.22
CA GLU A 45 -17.28 -6.97 -7.36
C GLU A 45 -16.86 -7.93 -6.24
N PHE A 46 -15.56 -7.97 -5.93
CA PHE A 46 -15.04 -8.83 -4.87
C PHE A 46 -15.62 -8.45 -3.50
N ARG A 47 -15.73 -7.15 -3.20
CA ARG A 47 -16.37 -6.62 -1.99
C ARG A 47 -17.80 -7.13 -1.84
N ARG A 48 -18.60 -7.02 -2.91
CA ARG A 48 -19.98 -7.52 -2.93
C ARG A 48 -20.05 -9.04 -2.78
N LYS A 49 -19.15 -9.78 -3.44
CA LYS A 49 -19.07 -11.25 -3.36
C LYS A 49 -18.84 -11.74 -1.92
N ILE A 50 -18.05 -11.02 -1.13
CA ILE A 50 -17.79 -11.35 0.28
C ILE A 50 -18.79 -10.67 1.23
N LYS A 51 -19.86 -10.05 0.70
CA LYS A 51 -20.90 -9.34 1.45
C LYS A 51 -20.37 -8.20 2.33
N PHE A 52 -19.28 -7.56 1.93
CA PHE A 52 -18.81 -6.36 2.60
C PHE A 52 -19.66 -5.15 2.17
N PRO A 53 -19.97 -4.20 3.07
CA PRO A 53 -20.60 -2.94 2.72
C PRO A 53 -19.77 -2.20 1.66
N ASP A 54 -20.42 -1.50 0.72
CA ASP A 54 -19.72 -0.73 -0.32
C ASP A 54 -18.84 0.41 0.27
N THR A 55 -19.05 0.81 1.52
CA THR A 55 -18.21 1.79 2.25
C THR A 55 -17.04 1.16 3.00
N MET A 56 -16.98 -0.17 3.10
CA MET A 56 -15.95 -0.85 3.87
C MET A 56 -14.61 -0.88 3.13
N GLU A 57 -13.57 -0.39 3.81
CA GLU A 57 -12.20 -0.43 3.33
C GLU A 57 -11.57 -1.83 3.54
N PHE A 58 -10.79 -2.28 2.56
CA PHE A 58 -9.99 -3.50 2.68
C PHE A 58 -8.74 -3.25 3.54
N LYS A 59 -8.86 -3.42 4.86
CA LYS A 59 -7.73 -3.32 5.78
C LYS A 59 -6.95 -4.64 5.83
N PHE A 60 -5.79 -4.70 5.19
CA PHE A 60 -5.00 -5.95 5.11
C PHE A 60 -4.72 -6.56 6.49
N ASN A 61 -4.25 -5.76 7.45
CA ASN A 61 -3.93 -6.22 8.81
C ASN A 61 -5.15 -6.63 9.64
N LYS A 62 -6.36 -6.15 9.30
CA LYS A 62 -7.62 -6.52 9.99
C LYS A 62 -8.45 -7.55 9.22
N SER A 63 -7.96 -8.02 8.07
CA SER A 63 -8.68 -8.96 7.21
C SER A 63 -8.22 -10.40 7.43
N SER A 64 -9.18 -11.33 7.40
CA SER A 64 -8.89 -12.76 7.46
C SER A 64 -7.96 -13.20 6.32
N LYS A 65 -7.22 -14.29 6.52
CA LYS A 65 -6.31 -14.84 5.50
C LYS A 65 -7.04 -15.13 4.17
N LYS A 66 -8.29 -15.59 4.26
CA LYS A 66 -9.15 -15.88 3.09
C LYS A 66 -9.45 -14.60 2.30
N VAL A 67 -9.83 -13.51 2.99
CA VAL A 67 -10.12 -12.22 2.34
C VAL A 67 -8.86 -11.64 1.71
N ARG A 68 -7.73 -11.64 2.43
CA ARG A 68 -6.43 -11.15 1.92
C ARG A 68 -6.00 -11.89 0.64
N LYS A 69 -5.99 -13.23 0.66
CA LYS A 69 -5.65 -14.03 -0.52
C LYS A 69 -6.63 -13.79 -1.67
N GLY A 70 -7.92 -13.76 -1.38
CA GLY A 70 -8.95 -13.52 -2.41
C GLY A 70 -8.78 -12.16 -3.10
N PHE A 71 -8.49 -11.11 -2.32
CA PHE A 71 -8.19 -9.78 -2.85
C PHE A 71 -6.98 -9.82 -3.79
N LEU A 72 -5.84 -10.36 -3.31
CA LEU A 72 -4.60 -10.43 -4.07
C LEU A 72 -4.78 -11.23 -5.38
N ILE A 73 -5.46 -12.38 -5.34
CA ILE A 73 -5.75 -13.21 -6.52
C ILE A 73 -6.67 -12.49 -7.52
N LYS A 74 -7.61 -11.66 -7.04
CA LYS A 74 -8.52 -10.90 -7.93
C LYS A 74 -7.75 -9.79 -8.63
N VAL A 75 -6.94 -9.03 -7.91
CA VAL A 75 -6.19 -7.89 -8.50
C VAL A 75 -4.99 -8.34 -9.34
N SER A 76 -4.35 -9.47 -9.04
CA SER A 76 -3.17 -9.95 -9.78
C SER A 76 -3.42 -10.29 -11.25
N LYS A 77 -4.68 -10.28 -11.70
CA LYS A 77 -5.08 -10.54 -13.09
C LYS A 77 -4.99 -9.32 -13.99
N TYR A 78 -4.85 -8.12 -13.41
CA TYR A 78 -4.84 -6.86 -14.14
C TYR A 78 -3.42 -6.35 -14.36
N LYS A 79 -3.23 -5.50 -15.37
CA LYS A 79 -1.90 -5.01 -15.74
C LYS A 79 -1.56 -3.74 -14.96
N PHE A 80 -0.63 -3.88 -14.02
CA PHE A 80 0.03 -2.77 -13.35
C PHE A 80 1.43 -3.18 -12.90
N ARG A 81 2.26 -2.19 -12.58
CA ARG A 81 3.60 -2.40 -12.02
C ARG A 81 3.60 -1.95 -10.56
N ILE A 82 4.38 -2.63 -9.75
CA ILE A 82 4.65 -2.23 -8.37
C ILE A 82 6.08 -1.71 -8.31
N ARG A 83 6.28 -0.53 -7.71
CA ARG A 83 7.61 -0.09 -7.26
C ARG A 83 7.53 0.23 -5.78
N ALA A 84 8.60 -0.08 -5.06
CA ALA A 84 8.72 0.31 -3.67
C ALA A 84 10.12 0.83 -3.40
N ILE A 85 10.19 1.87 -2.57
CA ILE A 85 11.43 2.38 -1.99
C ILE A 85 11.41 1.99 -0.52
N VAL A 86 12.40 1.19 -0.11
CA VAL A 86 12.53 0.69 1.26
C VAL A 86 13.68 1.42 1.92
N MET A 87 13.37 2.29 2.87
CA MET A 87 14.36 3.06 3.61
C MET A 87 14.64 2.39 4.96
N GLN A 88 15.86 1.91 5.14
CA GLN A 88 16.36 1.52 6.46
C GLN A 88 16.77 2.80 7.20
N LYS A 89 15.94 3.25 8.15
CA LYS A 89 16.10 4.56 8.79
C LYS A 89 17.42 4.69 9.55
N GLU A 90 17.95 3.60 10.07
CA GLU A 90 19.27 3.55 10.72
C GLU A 90 20.42 3.96 9.76
N LYS A 91 20.29 3.71 8.45
CA LYS A 91 21.32 4.00 7.44
C LYS A 91 21.27 5.42 6.86
N ILE A 92 20.11 6.07 6.96
CA ILE A 92 19.90 7.42 6.45
C ILE A 92 19.88 8.46 7.57
N TYR A 93 19.90 8.04 8.83
CA TYR A 93 19.85 8.94 9.97
C TYR A 93 21.10 9.85 10.01
N GLY A 94 20.87 11.16 9.93
CA GLY A 94 21.91 12.18 9.91
C GLY A 94 21.44 13.50 10.52
N ARG A 95 22.39 14.40 10.82
CA ARG A 95 22.12 15.71 11.45
C ARG A 95 21.16 16.59 10.64
N GLU A 96 21.20 16.50 9.31
CA GLU A 96 20.41 17.36 8.41
C GLU A 96 18.91 17.00 8.40
N LEU A 97 18.57 15.71 8.48
CA LEU A 97 17.18 15.24 8.59
C LEU A 97 16.48 15.70 9.88
N ARG A 98 17.24 16.15 10.88
CA ARG A 98 16.72 16.65 12.15
C ARG A 98 16.48 18.17 12.15
N ARG A 99 17.09 18.89 11.19
CA ARG A 99 17.14 20.36 11.13
C ARG A 99 16.41 20.96 9.94
N SER A 100 16.10 20.18 8.91
CA SER A 100 15.21 20.62 7.84
C SER A 100 13.82 20.86 8.43
N LYS A 101 13.46 22.15 8.58
CA LYS A 101 12.09 22.59 8.82
C LYS A 101 11.36 22.69 7.49
#